data_AF-A0A3B8WJK9-F1
#
_entry.id   AF-A0A3B8WJK9-F1
#
_cell.length_a   1.000
_cell.length_b   1.000
_cell.length_c   1.000
_cell.angle_alpha   90.00
_cell.angle_beta   90.00
_cell.angle_gamma   90.00
#
_symmetry.space_group_name_H-M   'P 1'
#
loop_
_entity.id
_entity.type
_entity.pdbx_description
1 polymer ?
#
loop_
_entity_poly.entity_id
_entity_poly.type
_entity_poly.pdbx_seq_one_letter_code
_entity_poly.pdbx_strand_id
1 'polypeptide(L)' 'DAKGKTFRHDMYEEYKANRPPMPDDLAVQIEPIHEIVRAMGLPLLIVPGVEADDVIGTLAHEATSKGIDVVVSTGDKDMA' A
#
# COMPACT_ATOMS: atom_id res chain seq x y z
N ASP A 1 3.54 -0.02 -0.03
CA ASP A 1 3.69 0.64 -1.35
C ASP A 1 4.72 -0.05 -2.21
N ALA A 2 4.57 0.07 -3.53
CA ALA A 2 5.65 -0.22 -4.45
C ALA A 2 6.79 0.81 -4.28
N LYS A 3 8.01 0.42 -4.63
CA LYS A 3 9.12 1.37 -4.70
C LYS A 3 8.88 2.34 -5.87
N GLY A 4 9.21 3.61 -5.66
CA GLY A 4 9.22 4.63 -6.73
C GLY A 4 8.16 5.72 -6.55
N LYS A 5 8.09 6.59 -7.57
CA LYS A 5 7.09 7.66 -7.63
C LYS A 5 5.71 7.10 -7.98
N THR A 6 4.70 7.81 -7.53
CA THR A 6 3.28 7.56 -7.86
C THR A 6 2.73 8.74 -8.64
N PHE A 7 1.54 8.60 -9.23
CA PHE A 7 0.87 9.71 -9.95
C PHE A 7 0.70 10.97 -9.09
N ARG A 8 0.67 10.85 -7.76
CA ARG A 8 0.62 12.01 -6.84
C ARG A 8 1.86 12.90 -6.96
N HIS A 9 3.02 12.34 -7.27
CA HIS A 9 4.26 13.10 -7.49
C HIS A 9 4.24 13.87 -8.81
N ASP A 10 3.52 13.35 -9.82
CA ASP A 10 3.33 14.05 -11.10
C ASP A 10 2.34 15.21 -10.96
N MET A 11 1.35 15.06 -10.07
CA MET A 11 0.38 16.11 -9.74
C MET A 11 0.96 17.21 -8.87
N TYR A 12 1.84 16.85 -7.94
CA TYR A 12 2.49 17.79 -7.02
C TYR A 12 3.90 17.33 -6.68
N GLU A 13 4.91 18.10 -7.12
CA GLU A 13 6.31 17.71 -7.04
C GLU A 13 6.83 17.59 -5.60
N GLU A 14 6.33 18.43 -4.68
CA GLU A 14 6.72 18.41 -3.27
C GLU A 14 5.92 17.40 -2.43
N TYR A 15 5.11 16.55 -3.07
CA TYR A 15 4.34 15.52 -2.39
C TYR A 15 5.27 14.57 -1.60
N LYS A 16 5.03 14.47 -0.28
CA LYS A 16 5.86 13.70 0.67
C LYS A 16 7.36 14.08 0.67
N ALA A 17 7.76 15.24 0.14
CA ALA A 17 9.17 15.66 0.08
C ALA A 17 9.84 15.77 1.46
N ASN A 18 9.07 16.10 2.51
CA ASN A 18 9.57 16.19 3.89
C ASN A 18 9.56 14.85 4.64
N ARG A 19 9.17 13.75 3.98
CA ARG A 19 9.16 12.43 4.62
C ARG A 19 10.60 11.90 4.67
N PRO A 20 11.14 11.59 5.86
CA PRO A 20 12.47 10.99 5.94
C PRO A 20 12.47 9.62 5.23
N PRO A 21 13.61 9.19 4.66
CA PRO A 21 13.74 7.85 4.13
C PRO A 21 13.49 6.82 5.23
N MET A 22 13.03 5.63 4.83
CA MET A 22 12.90 4.51 5.76
C MET A 22 14.28 4.17 6.35
N PRO A 23 14.42 4.06 7.68
CA PRO A 23 15.64 3.58 8.33
C PRO A 23 16.08 2.21 7.79
N ASP A 24 17.40 2.00 7.65
CA ASP A 24 17.96 0.77 7.05
C ASP A 24 17.61 -0.50 7.86
N ASP A 25 17.57 -0.37 9.19
CA ASP A 25 17.19 -1.44 10.13
C ASP A 25 15.72 -1.86 9.96
N LEU A 26 14.85 -0.96 9.50
CA LEU A 26 13.48 -1.29 9.11
C LEU A 26 13.40 -1.83 7.67
N ALA A 27 14.19 -1.28 6.75
CA ALA A 27 14.16 -1.69 5.34
C ALA A 27 14.49 -3.18 5.14
N VAL A 28 15.44 -3.72 5.92
CA VAL A 28 15.80 -5.14 5.86
C VAL A 28 14.70 -6.09 6.35
N GLN A 29 13.70 -5.58 7.09
CA GLN A 29 12.59 -6.38 7.61
C GLN A 29 11.46 -6.59 6.60
N ILE A 30 11.44 -5.82 5.51
CA ILE A 30 10.35 -5.84 4.53
C ILE A 30 10.25 -7.19 3.81
N GLU A 31 11.36 -7.74 3.31
CA GLU A 31 11.30 -9.01 2.56
C GLU A 31 10.90 -10.21 3.45
N PRO A 32 11.43 -10.36 4.68
CA PRO A 32 10.93 -11.37 5.61
C PRO A 32 9.41 -11.29 5.86
N ILE A 33 8.86 -10.08 5.96
CA ILE A 33 7.40 -9.90 6.12
C ILE A 33 6.67 -10.39 4.86
N HIS A 34 7.16 -10.08 3.66
CA HIS A 34 6.59 -10.60 2.42
C HIS A 34 6.62 -12.13 2.35
N GLU A 35 7.72 -12.75 2.75
CA GLU A 35 7.86 -14.21 2.81
C GLU A 35 6.83 -14.83 3.77
N ILE A 36 6.65 -14.25 4.96
CA ILE A 36 5.66 -14.71 5.94
C ILE A 36 4.24 -14.61 5.37
N VAL A 37 3.87 -13.47 4.78
CA VAL A 37 2.53 -13.26 4.19
C VAL A 37 2.24 -14.30 3.11
N ARG A 38 3.22 -14.56 2.22
CA ARG A 38 3.10 -15.60 1.18
C ARG A 38 3.00 -17.00 1.80
N ALA A 39 3.80 -17.30 2.83
CA ALA A 39 3.78 -18.59 3.52
C ALA A 39 2.46 -18.86 4.25
N MET A 40 1.77 -17.81 4.72
CA MET A 40 0.42 -17.89 5.28
C MET A 40 -0.66 -18.19 4.22
N GLY A 41 -0.30 -18.19 2.93
CA GLY A 41 -1.24 -18.40 1.82
C GLY A 41 -2.06 -17.15 1.47
N LEU A 42 -1.66 -15.97 1.96
CA LEU A 42 -2.35 -14.72 1.67
C LEU A 42 -1.84 -14.14 0.34
N PRO A 43 -2.73 -13.61 -0.52
CA PRO A 43 -2.32 -12.85 -1.70
C PRO A 43 -1.54 -11.59 -1.28
N LEU A 44 -0.36 -11.39 -1.88
CA LEU A 44 0.44 -10.18 -1.72
C LEU A 44 0.42 -9.39 -3.03
N LEU A 45 -0.15 -8.19 -3.00
CA LEU A 45 -0.25 -7.30 -4.15
C LEU A 45 0.66 -6.09 -3.97
N ILE A 46 1.49 -5.82 -4.96
CA ILE A 46 2.36 -4.64 -5.03
C ILE A 46 2.24 -4.08 -6.45
N VAL A 47 1.62 -2.92 -6.60
CA VAL A 47 1.32 -2.33 -7.91
C VAL A 47 2.18 -1.07 -8.09
N PRO A 48 3.11 -1.05 -9.07
CA PRO A 48 3.92 0.14 -9.34
C PRO A 48 3.07 1.33 -9.78
N GLY A 49 3.52 2.55 -9.44
CA GLY A 49 2.90 3.80 -9.88
C GLY A 49 1.70 4.28 -9.06
N VAL A 50 1.24 3.50 -8.09
CA VAL A 50 0.14 3.83 -7.18
C VAL A 50 0.53 3.53 -5.73
N GLU A 51 -0.19 4.11 -4.78
CA GLU A 51 -0.05 3.84 -3.35
C GLU A 51 -0.93 2.65 -2.94
N ALA A 52 -0.66 2.06 -1.77
CA ALA A 52 -1.43 0.91 -1.29
C ALA A 52 -2.90 1.26 -0.99
N ASP A 53 -3.18 2.50 -0.59
CA ASP A 53 -4.53 3.04 -0.38
C ASP A 53 -5.37 3.01 -1.68
N ASP A 54 -4.77 3.34 -2.83
CA ASP A 54 -5.42 3.29 -4.14
C ASP A 54 -5.83 1.86 -4.50
N VAL A 55 -4.94 0.89 -4.23
CA VAL A 55 -5.20 -0.53 -4.50
C VAL A 55 -6.31 -1.05 -3.58
N ILE A 56 -6.23 -0.75 -2.28
CA ILE A 56 -7.24 -1.15 -1.30
C ILE A 56 -8.60 -0.52 -1.65
N GLY A 57 -8.63 0.78 -1.93
CA GLY A 57 -9.85 1.51 -2.30
C GLY A 57 -10.49 0.97 -3.58
N THR A 58 -9.68 0.66 -4.60
CA THR A 58 -10.16 0.05 -5.85
C THR A 58 -10.80 -1.31 -5.60
N LEU A 59 -10.12 -2.20 -4.86
CA LEU A 59 -10.63 -3.54 -4.56
C LEU A 59 -11.88 -3.49 -3.67
N ALA A 60 -11.90 -2.60 -2.68
CA ALA A 60 -13.05 -2.40 -1.81
C ALA A 60 -14.27 -1.90 -2.60
N HIS A 61 -14.08 -0.93 -3.50
CA HIS A 61 -15.13 -0.43 -4.36
C HIS A 61 -15.67 -1.52 -5.29
N GLU A 62 -14.78 -2.29 -5.93
CA GLU A 62 -15.19 -3.38 -6.80
C GLU A 62 -15.97 -4.48 -6.04
N ALA A 63 -15.49 -4.90 -4.87
CA ALA A 63 -16.14 -5.93 -4.07
C ALA A 63 -17.51 -5.49 -3.55
N THR A 64 -17.62 -4.26 -3.02
CA THR A 64 -18.89 -3.71 -2.55
C THR A 64 -19.91 -3.53 -3.67
N SER A 65 -19.46 -3.16 -4.89
CA SER A 65 -20.34 -3.11 -6.07
C SER A 65 -20.96 -4.47 -6.44
N LYS A 66 -20.31 -5.57 -6.02
CA LYS A 66 -20.78 -6.95 -6.19
C LYS A 66 -21.56 -7.47 -4.97
N GLY A 67 -21.85 -6.62 -3.99
CA GLY A 67 -22.57 -6.99 -2.77
C GLY A 67 -21.74 -7.83 -1.79
N ILE A 68 -20.41 -7.75 -1.87
CA ILE A 68 -19.49 -8.43 -0.94
C ILE A 68 -19.15 -7.46 0.19
N ASP A 69 -19.35 -7.89 1.44
CA ASP A 69 -18.93 -7.12 2.61
C ASP A 69 -17.40 -7.04 2.68
N VAL A 70 -16.88 -5.83 2.93
CA VAL A 70 -15.45 -5.55 2.97
C VAL A 70 -15.06 -4.96 4.31
N VAL A 71 -13.96 -5.48 4.87
CA VAL A 71 -13.31 -4.90 6.05
C VAL A 71 -11.92 -4.44 5.64
N VAL A 72 -11.62 -3.15 5.83
CA VAL A 72 -10.28 -2.60 5.65
C VAL A 72 -9.60 -2.53 7.02
N SER A 73 -8.46 -3.19 7.16
CA SER A 73 -7.63 -3.14 8.37
C SER A 73 -6.36 -2.36 8.06
N THR A 74 -6.32 -1.10 8.51
CA THR A 74 -5.18 -0.20 8.29
C THR A 74 -4.92 0.64 9.53
N GLY A 75 -3.63 0.93 9.79
CA GLY A 75 -3.22 1.93 10.77
C GLY A 75 -3.00 3.31 10.15
N ASP A 76 -3.17 3.42 8.83
CA ASP A 76 -3.06 4.69 8.11
C ASP A 76 -4.28 5.57 8.41
N LYS A 77 -4.02 6.82 8.79
CA LYS A 77 -5.05 7.78 9.16
C LYS A 77 -5.71 8.41 7.94
N ASP A 78 -5.10 8.32 6.77
CA ASP A 78 -5.69 8.87 5.55
C ASP A 78 -6.88 8.02 5.05
N MET A 79 -7.05 6.80 5.59
CA MET A 79 -8.14 5.87 5.25
C MET A 79 -9.19 5.68 6.36
N ALA A 80 -9.02 6.32 7.52
CA ALA A 80 -9.85 6.13 8.72
C ALA A 80 -10.65 7.38 9.10
#